data_AF-A0A3P8L7T4-F1
#
_entry.id   AF-A0A3P8L7T4-F1
#
_cell.length_a   1.000
_cell.length_b   1.000
_cell.length_c   1.000
_cell.angle_alpha   90.00
_cell.angle_beta   90.00
_cell.angle_gamma   90.00
#
_symmetry.space_group_name_H-M   'P 1'
#
loop_
_entity.id
_entity.type
_entity.pdbx_description
1 polymer ?
#
loop_
_entity_poly.entity_id
_entity_poly.type
_entity_poly.pdbx_seq_one_letter_code
_entity_poly.pdbx_strand_id
1 'polypeptide(L)'
;MKYNPLTNVRKNEKILATNFTSNNAQNIFNNSMGVAYLMTCEVEGVERIIKIGQTRNSFKDRLQSYNCGSVNNWRTASTTNIKLKQSMVCTRLPITLYLYDCGKLETFEWYGITSVPFANSFSLAVEDIMIKAFIKQFGQKPLINIQANATTIKKT
;
A
#
# COMPACT_ATOMS: atom_id res chain seq x y z
N MET A 1 17.59 7.76 -39.20
CA MET A 1 18.04 7.52 -37.80
C MET A 1 18.37 6.04 -37.65
N LYS A 2 19.64 5.68 -37.41
CA LYS A 2 20.06 4.28 -37.25
C LYS A 2 19.78 3.83 -35.81
N TYR A 3 18.99 2.77 -35.65
CA TYR A 3 18.72 2.12 -34.37
C TYR A 3 20.00 1.45 -33.87
N ASN A 4 20.51 1.86 -32.71
CA ASN A 4 21.70 1.28 -32.07
C ASN A 4 21.25 0.43 -30.87
N PRO A 5 21.35 -0.91 -30.91
CA PRO A 5 20.74 -1.80 -29.92
C PRO A 5 21.53 -1.96 -28.60
N LEU A 6 22.64 -1.25 -28.40
CA LEU A 6 23.62 -1.57 -27.34
C LEU A 6 23.58 -0.70 -26.06
N THR A 7 22.53 0.09 -25.82
CA THR A 7 22.37 0.84 -24.55
C THR A 7 20.99 0.76 -23.92
N ASN A 8 20.24 -0.32 -24.19
CA ASN A 8 18.94 -0.53 -23.56
C ASN A 8 19.11 -1.10 -22.13
N VAL A 9 19.81 -0.36 -21.26
CA VAL A 9 19.75 -0.59 -19.82
C VAL A 9 18.31 -0.27 -19.42
N ARG A 10 17.45 -1.30 -19.39
CA ARG A 10 16.07 -1.16 -18.94
C ARG A 10 16.08 -0.61 -17.52
N LYS A 11 15.86 0.69 -17.37
CA LYS A 11 15.73 1.34 -16.07
C LYS A 11 14.35 0.96 -15.55
N ASN A 12 14.29 -0.02 -14.64
CA ASN A 12 13.05 -0.38 -13.98
C ASN A 12 12.52 0.86 -13.24
N GLU A 13 11.41 1.41 -13.72
CA GLU A 13 10.74 2.54 -13.08
C GLU A 13 10.30 2.13 -11.66
N LYS A 14 10.44 3.07 -10.74
CA LYS A 14 10.10 2.90 -9.32
C LYS A 14 9.22 4.06 -8.90
N ILE A 15 8.21 3.74 -8.10
CA ILE A 15 7.43 4.71 -7.36
C ILE A 15 8.32 5.24 -6.25
N LEU A 16 8.41 6.56 -6.15
CA LEU A 16 9.18 7.27 -5.13
C LEU A 16 8.22 8.04 -4.24
N ALA A 17 8.47 8.05 -2.93
CA ALA A 17 7.79 8.93 -2.01
C ALA A 17 8.55 10.26 -1.94
N THR A 18 7.88 11.34 -2.26
CA THR A 18 8.40 12.72 -2.24
C THR A 18 7.42 13.63 -1.52
N ASN A 19 7.79 14.90 -1.30
CA ASN A 19 6.90 15.95 -0.80
C ASN A 19 6.22 15.64 0.55
N PHE A 20 6.99 15.15 1.52
CA PHE A 20 6.48 14.96 2.89
C PHE A 20 6.05 16.31 3.49
N THR A 21 4.84 16.36 4.05
CA THR A 21 4.28 17.59 4.64
C THR A 21 4.96 18.01 5.95
N SER A 22 5.64 17.08 6.62
CA SER A 22 6.38 17.34 7.85
C SER A 22 7.43 16.25 8.12
N ASN A 23 8.38 16.54 9.00
CA ASN A 23 9.33 15.55 9.51
C ASN A 23 8.62 14.36 10.19
N ASN A 24 7.50 14.63 10.87
CA ASN A 24 6.70 13.57 11.49
C ASN A 24 6.08 12.64 10.43
N ALA A 25 5.53 13.19 9.34
CA ALA A 25 5.00 12.38 8.25
C ALA A 25 6.08 11.49 7.61
N GLN A 26 7.29 12.04 7.43
CA GLN A 26 8.43 11.28 6.94
C GLN A 26 8.86 10.17 7.92
N ASN A 27 8.84 10.45 9.23
CA ASN A 27 9.14 9.46 10.26
C ASN A 27 8.12 8.31 10.25
N ILE A 28 6.82 8.62 10.20
CA ILE A 28 5.77 7.61 10.12
C ILE A 28 5.94 6.73 8.88
N PHE A 29 6.23 7.34 7.73
CA PHE A 29 6.47 6.60 6.49
C PHE A 29 7.65 5.62 6.60
N ASN A 30 8.76 6.09 7.18
CA ASN A 30 10.00 5.31 7.25
C ASN A 30 9.99 4.23 8.33
N ASN A 31 9.41 4.53 9.49
CA ASN A 31 9.69 3.80 10.73
C ASN A 31 8.46 3.22 11.43
N SER A 32 7.27 3.82 11.28
CA SER A 32 6.08 3.32 12.00
C SER A 32 5.63 1.97 11.44
N MET A 33 5.51 0.98 12.31
CA MET A 33 4.97 -0.33 12.00
C MET A 33 3.48 -0.37 12.32
N GLY A 34 2.68 -1.04 11.48
CA GLY A 34 1.23 -1.12 11.71
C GLY A 34 0.54 0.16 11.28
N VAL A 35 0.60 0.47 10.01
CA VAL A 35 0.05 1.70 9.43
C VAL A 35 -1.19 1.34 8.61
N ALA A 36 -2.30 2.03 8.87
CA ALA A 36 -3.42 2.10 7.93
C ALA A 36 -3.19 3.29 6.98
N TYR A 37 -3.58 3.15 5.72
CA TYR A 37 -3.32 4.16 4.71
C TYR A 37 -4.45 4.32 3.70
N LEU A 38 -4.50 5.52 3.13
CA LEU A 38 -5.36 5.92 2.03
C LEU A 38 -4.49 6.46 0.91
N MET A 39 -4.71 5.99 -0.31
CA MET A 39 -4.13 6.55 -1.53
C MET A 39 -5.20 7.20 -2.36
N THR A 40 -4.92 8.42 -2.78
CA THR A 40 -5.81 9.22 -3.62
C THR A 40 -5.07 9.79 -4.81
N CYS A 41 -5.81 10.12 -5.86
CA CYS A 41 -5.29 10.75 -7.06
C CYS A 41 -6.36 11.63 -7.67
N GLU A 42 -5.95 12.76 -8.21
CA GLU A 42 -6.81 13.61 -8.98
C GLU A 42 -7.00 13.01 -10.37
N VAL A 43 -8.26 12.81 -10.77
CA VAL A 43 -8.64 12.36 -12.10
C VAL A 43 -9.73 13.31 -12.59
N GLU A 44 -9.46 14.01 -13.69
CA GLU A 44 -10.37 14.99 -14.28
C GLU A 44 -10.81 16.10 -13.30
N GLY A 45 -9.87 16.60 -12.49
CA GLY A 45 -10.15 17.66 -11.51
C GLY A 45 -10.85 17.18 -10.23
N VAL A 46 -11.06 15.86 -10.07
CA VAL A 46 -11.74 15.28 -8.91
C VAL A 46 -10.80 14.33 -8.18
N GLU A 47 -10.57 14.60 -6.90
CA GLU A 47 -9.80 13.70 -6.03
C GLU A 47 -10.55 12.38 -5.81
N ARG A 48 -9.93 11.28 -6.20
CA ARG A 48 -10.52 9.94 -6.11
C ARG A 48 -9.71 9.06 -5.20
N ILE A 49 -10.41 8.32 -4.33
CA ILE A 49 -9.79 7.28 -3.50
C ILE A 49 -9.51 6.06 -4.36
N ILE A 50 -8.23 5.74 -4.54
CA ILE A 50 -7.78 4.58 -5.32
C ILE A 50 -7.73 3.34 -4.45
N LYS A 51 -7.20 3.48 -3.23
CA LYS A 51 -6.93 2.36 -2.35
C LYS A 51 -7.03 2.75 -0.89
N ILE A 52 -7.67 1.87 -0.12
CA ILE A 52 -7.55 1.80 1.32
C ILE A 52 -6.73 0.54 1.63
N GLY A 53 -5.84 0.58 2.62
CA GLY A 53 -5.12 -0.60 3.02
C GLY A 53 -4.41 -0.47 4.34
N GLN A 54 -3.79 -1.57 4.77
CA GLN A 54 -2.86 -1.56 5.88
C GLN A 54 -1.55 -2.30 5.56
N THR A 55 -0.55 -2.06 6.40
CA THR A 55 0.69 -2.83 6.44
C THR A 55 1.15 -3.00 7.90
N ARG A 56 1.60 -4.20 8.26
CA ARG A 56 2.21 -4.48 9.56
C ARG A 56 3.64 -3.94 9.66
N ASN A 57 4.33 -3.81 8.52
CA ASN A 57 5.66 -3.21 8.44
C ASN A 57 5.57 -1.70 8.21
N SER A 58 6.71 -1.03 8.05
CA SER A 58 6.75 0.36 7.60
C SER A 58 6.06 0.54 6.25
N PHE A 59 5.56 1.75 6.00
CA PHE A 59 5.02 2.04 4.68
C PHE A 59 6.14 2.08 3.62
N LYS A 60 7.37 2.48 3.99
CA LYS A 60 8.55 2.37 3.12
C LYS A 60 8.74 0.95 2.58
N ASP A 61 8.65 -0.06 3.44
CA ASP A 61 8.75 -1.47 3.03
C ASP A 61 7.56 -1.89 2.16
N ARG A 62 6.36 -1.38 2.48
CA ARG A 62 5.17 -1.59 1.66
C ARG A 62 5.31 -0.99 0.26
N LEU A 63 5.89 0.20 0.14
CA LEU A 63 6.19 0.84 -1.15
C LEU A 63 7.24 0.03 -1.92
N GLN A 64 8.25 -0.51 -1.24
CA GLN A 64 9.22 -1.40 -1.86
C GLN A 64 8.55 -2.68 -2.38
N SER A 65 7.61 -3.26 -1.62
CA SER A 65 6.79 -4.38 -2.08
C SER A 65 6.00 -4.03 -3.34
N TYR A 66 5.36 -2.86 -3.39
CA TYR A 66 4.69 -2.37 -4.61
C TYR A 66 5.65 -2.24 -5.78
N ASN A 67 6.86 -1.73 -5.55
CA ASN A 67 7.90 -1.61 -6.57
C ASN A 67 8.38 -2.96 -7.14
N CYS A 68 8.15 -4.08 -6.45
CA CYS A 68 8.39 -5.42 -7.00
C CYS A 68 7.38 -5.82 -8.09
N GLY A 69 6.25 -5.12 -8.25
CA GLY A 69 5.22 -5.34 -9.28
C GLY A 69 5.64 -4.96 -10.70
N SER A 70 6.89 -5.21 -11.08
CA SER A 70 7.40 -4.99 -12.43
C SER A 70 6.91 -6.06 -13.40
N VAL A 71 6.88 -5.74 -14.69
CA VAL A 71 6.50 -6.67 -15.77
C VAL A 71 7.40 -7.92 -15.76
N ASN A 72 8.69 -7.79 -15.42
CA ASN A 72 9.60 -8.92 -15.35
C ASN A 72 9.24 -9.90 -14.21
N ASN A 73 8.58 -9.42 -13.17
CA ASN A 73 8.17 -10.20 -12.00
C ASN A 73 6.68 -10.59 -12.05
N TRP A 74 6.01 -10.48 -13.21
CA TRP A 74 4.55 -10.65 -13.27
C TRP A 74 4.07 -12.03 -12.78
N ARG A 75 4.91 -13.07 -12.90
CA ARG A 75 4.60 -14.44 -12.46
C ARG A 75 4.77 -14.67 -10.96
N THR A 76 5.49 -13.79 -10.26
CA THR A 76 5.87 -13.96 -8.84
C THR A 76 5.39 -12.83 -7.93
N ALA A 77 5.12 -11.65 -8.48
CA ALA A 77 4.57 -10.53 -7.76
C ALA A 77 3.06 -10.68 -7.54
N SER A 78 2.55 -10.09 -6.46
CA SER A 78 1.10 -10.08 -6.22
C SER A 78 0.38 -9.26 -7.30
N THR A 79 -0.82 -9.71 -7.68
CA THR A 79 -1.66 -8.99 -8.66
C THR A 79 -1.95 -7.55 -8.23
N THR A 80 -2.06 -7.30 -6.92
CA THR A 80 -2.22 -5.94 -6.36
C THR A 80 -0.99 -5.09 -6.65
N ASN A 81 0.22 -5.61 -6.43
CA ASN A 81 1.45 -4.85 -6.64
C ASN A 81 1.67 -4.57 -8.14
N ILE A 82 1.37 -5.54 -9.01
CA ILE A 82 1.43 -5.34 -10.46
C ILE A 82 0.44 -4.26 -10.88
N LYS A 83 -0.84 -4.40 -10.52
CA LYS A 83 -1.88 -3.42 -10.90
C LYS A 83 -1.52 -2.01 -10.43
N LEU A 84 -1.14 -1.85 -9.18
CA LEU A 84 -0.82 -0.55 -8.62
C LEU A 84 0.42 0.05 -9.28
N LYS A 85 1.53 -0.71 -9.40
CA LYS A 85 2.75 -0.20 -10.02
C LYS A 85 2.54 0.16 -11.49
N GLN A 86 1.92 -0.71 -12.27
CA GLN A 86 1.71 -0.44 -13.69
C GLN A 86 0.70 0.72 -13.89
N SER A 87 -0.32 0.84 -13.05
CA SER A 87 -1.25 1.99 -13.12
C SER A 87 -0.53 3.31 -12.84
N MET A 88 0.32 3.36 -11.81
CA MET A 88 1.11 4.56 -11.48
C MET A 88 2.11 4.92 -12.61
N VAL A 89 2.80 3.92 -13.15
CA VAL A 89 3.76 4.11 -14.25
C VAL A 89 3.07 4.59 -15.53
N CYS A 90 1.95 3.98 -15.91
CA CYS A 90 1.24 4.31 -17.14
C CYS A 90 0.56 5.69 -17.08
N THR A 91 -0.01 6.05 -15.94
CA THR A 91 -0.73 7.32 -15.79
C THR A 91 0.20 8.49 -15.49
N ARG A 92 1.33 8.24 -14.81
CA ARG A 92 2.25 9.27 -14.30
C ARG A 92 1.58 10.34 -13.44
N LEU A 93 0.40 10.04 -12.91
CA LEU A 93 -0.32 10.96 -12.04
C LEU A 93 0.30 10.94 -10.64
N PRO A 94 0.39 12.11 -9.97
CA PRO A 94 0.80 12.16 -8.59
C PRO A 94 -0.26 11.48 -7.71
N ILE A 95 0.19 10.74 -6.71
CA ILE A 95 -0.69 10.09 -5.72
C ILE A 95 -0.41 10.69 -4.36
N THR A 96 -1.48 11.13 -3.71
CA THR A 96 -1.43 11.58 -2.33
C THR A 96 -1.60 10.39 -1.42
N LEU A 97 -0.70 10.28 -0.44
CA LEU A 97 -0.68 9.20 0.54
C LEU A 97 -0.97 9.78 1.92
N TYR A 98 -2.03 9.26 2.55
CA TYR A 98 -2.35 9.53 3.95
C TYR A 98 -2.00 8.30 4.77
N LEU A 99 -1.28 8.52 5.88
CA LEU A 99 -0.86 7.47 6.80
C LEU A 99 -1.47 7.75 8.18
N TYR A 100 -2.05 6.70 8.76
CA TYR A 100 -2.49 6.68 10.14
C TYR A 100 -1.68 5.64 10.90
N ASP A 101 -0.84 6.12 11.82
CA ASP A 101 -0.02 5.27 12.68
C ASP A 101 -0.89 4.60 13.74
N CYS A 102 -1.01 3.27 13.68
CA CYS A 102 -1.78 2.52 14.66
C CYS A 102 -0.96 2.17 15.91
N GLY A 103 0.36 2.42 15.91
CA GLY A 103 1.22 2.62 17.10
C GLY A 103 1.30 1.48 18.13
N LYS A 104 0.75 0.30 17.86
CA LYS A 104 0.66 -0.79 18.85
C LYS A 104 1.51 -1.98 18.42
N LEU A 105 2.68 -2.09 19.04
CA LEU A 105 3.59 -3.20 18.85
C LEU A 105 3.44 -4.21 19.99
N GLU A 106 3.56 -5.48 19.64
CA GLU A 106 3.53 -6.61 20.56
C GLU A 106 4.82 -7.42 20.41
N THR A 107 5.23 -8.05 21.50
CA THR A 107 6.33 -9.02 21.57
C THR A 107 5.81 -10.26 22.24
N PHE A 108 6.20 -11.43 21.74
CA PHE A 108 5.85 -12.71 22.34
C PHE A 108 7.10 -13.43 22.85
N GLU A 109 6.95 -14.11 23.98
CA GLU A 109 7.96 -15.02 24.50
C GLU A 109 7.51 -16.46 24.23
N TRP A 110 8.40 -17.26 23.64
CA TRP A 110 8.17 -18.65 23.34
C TRP A 110 9.41 -19.47 23.71
N TYR A 111 9.28 -20.36 24.70
CA TYR A 111 10.39 -21.14 25.27
C TYR A 111 11.64 -20.28 25.61
N GLY A 112 11.45 -19.13 26.26
CA GLY A 112 12.55 -18.24 26.63
C GLY A 112 13.15 -17.41 25.48
N ILE A 113 12.60 -17.52 24.26
CA ILE A 113 12.97 -16.68 23.12
C ILE A 113 11.94 -15.58 22.96
N THR A 114 12.38 -14.32 23.07
CA THR A 114 11.53 -13.15 22.82
C THR A 114 11.56 -12.78 21.33
N SER A 115 10.38 -12.55 20.75
CA SER A 115 10.26 -12.11 19.36
C SER A 115 10.75 -10.68 19.17
N VAL A 116 11.09 -10.32 17.94
CA VAL A 116 11.16 -8.91 17.56
C VAL A 116 9.79 -8.25 17.74
N PRO A 117 9.72 -6.93 18.02
CA PRO A 117 8.44 -6.21 18.05
C PRO A 117 7.74 -6.28 16.69
N PHE A 118 6.43 -6.50 16.70
CA PHE A 118 5.63 -6.43 15.48
C PHE A 118 4.29 -5.74 15.73
N ALA A 119 3.78 -5.13 14.67
CA ALA A 119 2.47 -4.50 14.72
C ALA A 119 1.36 -5.51 14.99
N ASN A 120 0.51 -5.19 15.95
CA ASN A 120 -0.65 -5.99 16.24
C ASN A 120 -1.75 -5.81 15.18
N SER A 121 -2.88 -6.48 15.38
CA SER A 121 -3.98 -6.51 14.41
C SER A 121 -4.79 -5.20 14.34
N PHE A 122 -4.45 -4.15 15.12
CA PHE A 122 -5.26 -2.94 15.17
C PHE A 122 -5.35 -2.22 13.82
N SER A 123 -4.29 -2.24 13.01
CA SER A 123 -4.32 -1.67 11.65
C SER A 123 -5.32 -2.34 10.72
N LEU A 124 -5.60 -3.64 10.91
CA LEU A 124 -6.63 -4.38 10.17
C LEU A 124 -8.03 -3.89 10.54
N ALA A 125 -8.28 -3.65 11.82
CA ALA A 125 -9.56 -3.13 12.29
C ALA A 125 -9.81 -1.71 11.75
N VAL A 126 -8.78 -0.85 11.74
CA VAL A 126 -8.87 0.49 11.16
C VAL A 126 -9.17 0.41 9.65
N GLU A 127 -8.48 -0.44 8.89
CA GLU A 127 -8.77 -0.66 7.47
C GLU A 127 -10.23 -1.07 7.24
N ASP A 128 -10.73 -2.04 8.01
CA ASP A 128 -12.12 -2.52 7.89
C ASP A 128 -13.14 -1.40 8.14
N ILE A 129 -12.94 -0.60 9.20
CA ILE A 129 -13.81 0.54 9.51
C ILE A 129 -13.80 1.55 8.35
N MET A 130 -12.63 1.89 7.82
CA MET A 130 -12.50 2.83 6.70
C MET A 130 -13.19 2.32 5.42
N ILE A 131 -13.03 1.03 5.10
CA ILE A 131 -13.70 0.42 3.94
C ILE A 131 -15.22 0.43 4.11
N LYS A 132 -15.72 0.06 5.29
CA LYS A 132 -17.17 0.09 5.58
C LYS A 132 -17.75 1.50 5.48
N ALA A 133 -17.03 2.49 6.02
CA ALA A 133 -17.42 3.90 5.90
C ALA A 133 -17.45 4.36 4.44
N PHE A 134 -16.45 3.99 3.64
CA PHE A 134 -16.40 4.30 2.21
C PHE A 134 -17.58 3.67 1.45
N ILE A 135 -17.85 2.38 1.67
CA ILE A 135 -18.97 1.69 1.01
C ILE A 135 -20.31 2.32 1.40
N LYS A 136 -20.49 2.67 2.68
CA LYS A 136 -21.72 3.33 3.15
C LYS A 136 -21.94 4.68 2.46
N GLN A 137 -20.87 5.45 2.22
CA GLN A 137 -20.95 6.77 1.61
C GLN A 137 -21.15 6.72 0.10
N PHE A 138 -20.44 5.82 -0.59
CA PHE A 138 -20.36 5.82 -2.06
C PHE A 138 -21.10 4.66 -2.74
N GLY A 139 -21.66 3.73 -1.97
CA GLY A 139 -22.37 2.56 -2.49
C GLY A 139 -21.49 1.54 -3.22
N GLN A 140 -20.16 1.74 -3.23
CA GLN A 140 -19.20 0.93 -3.97
C GLN A 140 -17.89 0.76 -3.19
N LYS A 141 -17.07 -0.21 -3.62
CA LYS A 141 -15.74 -0.45 -3.03
C LYS A 141 -14.68 0.48 -3.63
N PRO A 142 -13.58 0.77 -2.91
CA PRO A 142 -12.41 1.41 -3.50
C PRO A 142 -11.85 0.57 -4.66
N LEU A 143 -11.36 1.24 -5.71
CA LEU A 143 -11.03 0.63 -7.01
C LEU A 143 -10.11 -0.61 -6.92
N ILE A 144 -9.12 -0.61 -6.01
CA ILE A 144 -8.13 -1.69 -5.88
C ILE A 144 -8.47 -2.69 -4.76
N ASN A 145 -9.53 -2.46 -3.97
CA ASN A 145 -9.90 -3.32 -2.83
C ASN A 145 -10.83 -4.47 -3.28
N ILE A 146 -10.23 -5.55 -3.81
CA ILE A 146 -10.98 -6.73 -4.31
C ILE A 146 -11.52 -7.60 -3.16
N GLN A 147 -10.82 -7.67 -2.02
CA GLN A 147 -11.22 -8.47 -0.86
C GLN A 147 -11.73 -7.55 0.26
N ALA A 148 -12.97 -7.77 0.71
CA ALA A 148 -13.58 -7.02 1.83
C ALA A 148 -14.14 -7.92 2.94
N ASN A 149 -14.27 -9.22 2.70
CA ASN A 149 -14.79 -10.15 3.71
C ASN A 149 -13.65 -11.04 4.16
N ALA A 150 -13.00 -10.68 5.27
CA ALA A 150 -12.31 -11.67 6.08
C ALA A 150 -13.39 -12.58 6.71
N THR A 151 -13.78 -13.62 5.98
CA THR A 151 -14.57 -14.78 6.45
C THR A 151 -15.78 -14.48 7.36
N THR A 152 -16.93 -14.21 6.75
CA THR A 152 -18.19 -14.78 7.25
C THR A 152 -18.52 -15.98 6.39
N ILE A 153 -18.06 -17.16 6.81
CA ILE A 153 -18.67 -18.41 6.35
C ILE A 153 -20.06 -18.40 6.97
N LYS A 154 -21.11 -18.24 6.16
CA LYS A 154 -22.47 -18.53 6.63
C LYS A 154 -22.47 -20.00 7.05
N LYS A 155 -22.69 -20.28 8.33
CA LYS A 155 -23.13 -21.61 8.74
C LYS A 155 -24.50 -21.84 8.07
N THR A 156 -24.52 -22.67 7.03
CA THR A 156 -25.73 -23.40 6.63
C THR A 156 -26.11 -24.39 7.71
#